data_AF-A0A318E483-F1
#
_entry.id   AF-A0A318E483-F1
#
_cell.length_a   1.000
_cell.length_b   1.000
_cell.length_c   1.000
_cell.angle_alpha   90.00
_cell.angle_beta   90.00
_cell.angle_gamma   90.00
#
_symmetry.space_group_name_H-M   'P 1'
#
loop_
_entity.id
_entity.type
_entity.pdbx_description
1 polymer ?
#
loop_
_entity_poly.entity_id
_entity_poly.type
_entity_poly.pdbx_seq_one_letter_code
_entity_poly.pdbx_strand_id
1 'polypeptide(L)' 'MPALTERTLVARINRALRRDDADMIVRVCRDSSRDRLYLGRYYAVDPTRNCIVDKHVDLEALARALSVLR' A
#
# COMPACT_ATOMS: atom_id res chain seq x y z
N MET A 1 -9.88 -18.09 -11.81
CA MET A 1 -9.45 -17.06 -10.84
C MET A 1 -9.01 -15.85 -11.63
N PRO A 2 -9.63 -14.66 -11.48
CA PRO A 2 -9.15 -13.47 -12.18
C PRO A 2 -7.69 -13.21 -11.76
N ALA A 3 -6.82 -12.92 -12.73
CA ALA A 3 -5.42 -12.63 -12.46
C ALA A 3 -5.32 -11.51 -11.42
N LEU A 4 -4.62 -11.77 -10.31
CA LEU A 4 -4.43 -10.80 -9.26
C LEU A 4 -3.52 -9.68 -9.79
N THR A 5 -4.12 -8.60 -10.28
CA THR A 5 -3.36 -7.43 -10.69
C THR A 5 -2.88 -6.65 -9.46
N GLU A 6 -1.78 -5.93 -9.59
CA GLU A 6 -1.26 -5.05 -8.52
C GLU A 6 -2.32 -4.08 -8.01
N ARG A 7 -3.16 -3.52 -8.91
CA ARG A 7 -4.28 -2.64 -8.54
C ARG A 7 -5.28 -3.35 -7.63
N THR A 8 -5.60 -4.60 -7.95
CA THR A 8 -6.51 -5.43 -7.14
C THR A 8 -5.90 -5.72 -5.77
N LEU A 9 -4.58 -5.99 -5.71
CA LEU A 9 -3.88 -6.26 -4.46
C LEU A 9 -3.86 -5.03 -3.54
N VAL A 10 -3.50 -3.86 -4.07
CA VAL A 10 -3.52 -2.58 -3.32
C VAL A 10 -4.93 -2.30 -2.77
N ALA A 11 -5.97 -2.50 -3.59
CA ALA A 11 -7.35 -2.30 -3.15
C ALA A 11 -7.74 -3.24 -2.00
N ARG A 12 -7.28 -4.50 -2.01
CA ARG A 12 -7.52 -5.46 -0.94
C ARG A 12 -6.77 -5.10 0.34
N ILE A 13 -5.49 -4.73 0.23
CA ILE A 13 -4.68 -4.25 1.37
C ILE A 13 -5.35 -3.06 2.03
N ASN A 14 -5.73 -2.04 1.25
CA ASN A 14 -6.38 -0.84 1.80
C ASN A 14 -7.74 -1.14 2.45
N ARG A 15 -8.47 -2.16 1.98
CA ARG A 15 -9.70 -2.63 2.66
C ARG A 15 -9.42 -3.35 3.97
N ALA A 16 -8.33 -4.12 4.05
CA ALA A 16 -7.91 -4.78 5.28
C ALA A 16 -7.44 -3.77 6.32
N LEU A 17 -6.59 -2.81 5.93
CA LEU A 17 -6.12 -1.74 6.82
C LEU A 17 -7.27 -0.92 7.41
N ARG A 18 -8.28 -0.59 6.60
CA ARG A 18 -9.49 0.10 7.10
C ARG A 18 -10.35 -0.74 8.04
N ARG A 19 -10.27 -2.07 7.97
CA ARG A 19 -11.02 -2.96 8.87
C ARG A 19 -10.37 -3.02 10.24
N ASP A 20 -9.04 -2.97 10.29
CA ASP A 20 -8.25 -3.03 11.52
C ASP A 20 -8.09 -1.64 12.17
N ASP A 21 -8.92 -0.66 11.79
CA ASP A 21 -8.85 0.75 12.21
C ASP A 21 -7.44 1.36 12.09
N ALA A 22 -6.64 0.88 11.14
CA ALA A 22 -5.36 1.50 10.83
C ALA A 22 -5.61 2.81 10.08
N ASP A 23 -5.16 3.93 10.64
CA ASP A 23 -5.10 5.24 10.00
C ASP A 23 -4.05 5.29 8.87
N MET A 24 -3.91 4.22 8.09
CA MET A 24 -2.88 4.06 7.08
C MET A 24 -3.49 3.65 5.74
N ILE A 25 -3.01 4.27 4.66
CA ILE A 25 -3.40 3.95 3.30
C ILE A 25 -2.15 3.73 2.45
N VAL A 26 -2.08 2.61 1.76
CA VAL A 26 -1.04 2.32 0.78
C VAL A 26 -1.36 3.00 -0.55
N ARG A 27 -0.37 3.69 -1.10
CA ARG A 27 -0.43 4.38 -2.38
C ARG A 27 0.66 3.89 -3.33
N VAL A 28 0.36 4.03 -4.62
CA VAL A 28 1.31 3.82 -5.73
C VAL A 28 1.96 5.14 -6.07
N CYS A 29 3.29 5.16 -6.10
CA CYS A 29 4.04 6.25 -6.70
C CYS A 29 4.05 6.06 -8.22
N ARG A 30 3.81 7.15 -8.96
CA ARG A 30 3.85 7.12 -10.44
C ARG A 30 5.28 6.84 -10.90
N ASP A 31 5.42 6.09 -11.98
CA ASP A 31 6.75 5.72 -12.49
C ASP A 31 7.59 6.94 -12.89
N SER A 32 6.94 8.02 -13.35
CA SER A 32 7.56 9.28 -13.74
C SER A 32 7.81 10.27 -12.59
N SER A 33 7.44 9.92 -11.35
CA SER A 33 7.64 10.82 -10.21
C SER A 33 9.10 10.85 -9.77
N ARG A 34 9.63 12.05 -9.49
CA ARG A 34 10.97 12.22 -8.89
C ARG A 34 11.04 11.60 -7.49
N ASP A 35 9.92 11.62 -6.77
CA ASP A 35 9.85 11.11 -5.40
C ASP A 35 9.93 9.58 -5.33
N ARG A 36 9.82 8.88 -6.47
CA ARG A 36 9.93 7.42 -6.52
C ARG A 36 11.24 6.90 -5.95
N LEU A 37 12.35 7.62 -6.14
CA LEU A 37 13.65 7.23 -5.59
C LEU A 37 13.62 7.16 -4.06
N TYR A 38 12.86 8.05 -3.43
CA TYR A 38 12.80 8.23 -1.99
C TYR A 38 11.64 7.49 -1.31
N LEU A 39 10.51 7.36 -2.00
CA LEU A 39 9.30 6.72 -1.48
C LEU A 39 9.19 5.26 -1.90
N GLY A 40 9.93 4.84 -2.91
CA GLY A 40 9.73 3.56 -3.58
C GLY A 40 8.50 3.55 -4.47
N ARG A 41 8.17 2.35 -4.98
CA ARG A 41 7.01 2.13 -5.84
C ARG A 41 5.68 2.19 -5.07
N TYR A 42 5.69 1.69 -3.84
CA TYR A 42 4.57 1.77 -2.92
C TYR A 42 5.01 2.38 -1.60
N TYR A 43 4.12 3.15 -1.00
CA TYR A 43 4.37 3.87 0.25
C TYR A 43 3.06 3.97 1.03
N ALA A 44 3.16 4.11 2.35
CA ALA A 44 2.01 4.28 3.22
C ALA A 44 1.92 5.73 3.70
N VAL A 45 0.71 6.25 3.73
CA VAL A 45 0.39 7.58 4.26
C VAL A 45 -0.65 7.46 5.35
N ASP A 46 -0.54 8.34 6.35
CA ASP A 46 -1.61 8.61 7.28
C ASP A 46 -2.42 9.80 6.75
N PRO A 47 -3.67 9.58 6.29
CA PRO A 47 -4.50 10.65 5.74
C PRO A 47 -5.00 11.63 6.82
N THR A 48 -5.06 11.22 8.07
CA THR A 48 -5.50 12.04 9.21
C THR A 48 -4.41 13.05 9.57
N ARG A 49 -3.14 12.63 9.55
CA ARG A 49 -1.98 13.48 9.82
C ARG A 49 -1.36 14.08 8.56
N ASN A 50 -1.85 13.69 7.38
CA ASN A 50 -1.33 14.06 6.07
C ASN A 50 0.20 13.87 5.96
N CYS A 51 0.70 12.73 6.44
CA CYS A 51 2.13 12.44 6.46
C CYS A 51 2.46 11.05 5.91
N ILE A 52 3.71 10.87 5.51
CA ILE A 52 4.23 9.58 5.05
C ILE A 52 4.67 8.80 6.28
N VAL A 53 4.06 7.65 6.48
CA VAL A 53 4.32 6.79 7.65
C VAL A 53 5.25 5.64 7.30
N ASP A 54 5.29 5.21 6.04
CA ASP A 54 6.21 4.19 5.58
C ASP A 54 6.58 4.37 4.10
N LYS A 55 7.79 3.98 3.73
CA LYS A 55 8.37 4.11 2.39
C LYS A 55 8.89 2.76 1.93
N HIS A 56 8.99 2.56 0.62
CA HIS A 56 9.46 1.31 0.03
C HIS A 56 8.67 0.10 0.51
N VAL A 57 7.35 0.28 0.66
CA VAL A 57 6.44 -0.76 1.14
C VAL A 57 6.46 -1.93 0.16
N ASP A 58 6.77 -3.13 0.66
CA ASP A 58 6.60 -4.37 -0.08
C ASP A 58 5.13 -4.81 0.01
N LEU A 59 4.41 -4.72 -1.10
CA LEU A 59 3.00 -5.12 -1.15
C LEU A 59 2.78 -6.59 -0.84
N GLU A 60 3.70 -7.47 -1.24
CA GLU A 60 3.51 -8.90 -1.06
C GLU A 60 3.70 -9.27 0.41
N ALA A 61 4.75 -8.75 1.04
CA ALA A 61 4.98 -8.92 2.47
C ALA A 61 3.81 -8.37 3.29
N LEU A 62 3.35 -7.15 2.96
CA LEU A 62 2.22 -6.53 3.66
C LEU A 62 0.91 -7.32 3.45
N ALA A 63 0.65 -7.79 2.24
CA ALA A 63 -0.54 -8.59 1.96
C ALA A 63 -0.53 -9.95 2.68
N ARG A 64 0.64 -10.58 2.84
CA ARG A 64 0.79 -11.81 3.65
C ARG A 64 0.55 -11.52 5.13
N ALA A 65 1.12 -10.44 5.66
CA ALA A 65 0.91 -10.01 7.04
C ALA A 65 -0.58 -9.76 7.34
N LEU A 66 -1.31 -9.14 6.40
CA LEU A 66 -2.74 -8.88 6.51
C LEU A 66 -3.63 -10.07 6.10
N SER A 67 -3.06 -11.25 5.82
CA SER A 67 -3.79 -12.44 5.36
C SER A 67 -4.65 -12.21 4.09
N VAL A 68 -4.27 -11.23 3.27
CA VAL A 68 -4.90 -10.88 1.98
C VAL A 68 -4.41 -11.79 0.86
N LEU A 69 -3.13 -12.17 0.91
CA LEU A 69 -2.52 -13.23 0.11
C LEU A 69 -2.36 -14.47 1.00
N ARG A 70 -2.96 -15.58 0.59
CA ARG A 70 -2.76 -16.91 1.17
C ARG A 70 -2.02 -17.78 0.17
#